data_AF-A0A6H5IUW5-F1
#
_entry.id   AF-A0A6H5IUW5-F1
#
_cell.length_a   1.000
_cell.length_b   1.000
_cell.length_c   1.000
_cell.angle_alpha   90.00
_cell.angle_beta   90.00
_cell.angle_gamma   90.00
#
_symmetry.space_group_name_H-M   'P 1'
#
loop_
_entity.id
_entity.type
_entity.pdbx_description
1 polymer ?
#
loop_
_entity_poly.entity_id
_entity_poly.type
_entity_poly.pdbx_seq_one_letter_code
_entity_poly.pdbx_strand_id
1 'polypeptide(L)'
;MPIDLKFCQRAAYYKIRKGQAVEVLNLRISREEILANDTAAKNQVDTRLIEEWQTRWDRSSTGRTTHEFFPSIARRLVYNIELDYYVTQFLTGHGGFAYYLHKFNARNFTQDSDLCDCGQTETADHILFGCPLLRRKRRRLVKAAVEITGEWPCAKENLVSDMRIFKEFRKFAKWYILWSHR
;
A
#
# COMPACT_ATOMS: atom_id res chain seq x y z
N MET A 1 -5.66 -3.14 -10.01
CA MET A 1 -5.07 -4.09 -10.98
C MET A 1 -4.36 -3.31 -12.08
N PRO A 2 -3.14 -3.73 -12.48
CA PRO A 2 -2.41 -3.22 -13.63
C PRO A 2 -3.24 -3.20 -14.91
N ILE A 3 -2.95 -2.26 -15.81
CA ILE A 3 -3.78 -2.01 -17.00
C ILE A 3 -3.78 -3.19 -17.98
N ASP A 4 -2.64 -3.85 -18.14
CA ASP A 4 -2.49 -5.03 -19.00
C ASP A 4 -3.32 -6.21 -18.47
N LEU A 5 -3.28 -6.47 -17.16
CA LEU A 5 -4.11 -7.51 -16.54
C LEU A 5 -5.61 -7.18 -16.63
N LYS A 6 -6.00 -5.90 -16.58
CA LYS A 6 -7.38 -5.47 -16.87
C LYS A 6 -7.79 -5.75 -18.30
N PHE A 7 -6.90 -5.58 -19.29
CA PHE A 7 -7.20 -5.94 -20.67
C PHE A 7 -7.40 -7.45 -20.81
N CYS A 8 -6.52 -8.26 -20.20
CA CYS A 8 -6.68 -9.72 -20.16
C CYS A 8 -8.03 -10.14 -19.57
N GLN A 9 -8.42 -9.53 -18.44
CA GLN A 9 -9.73 -9.79 -17.79
C GLN A 9 -10.89 -9.52 -18.75
N ARG A 10 -10.91 -8.33 -19.37
CA ARG A 10 -12.00 -7.93 -20.29
C ARG A 10 -12.07 -8.83 -21.52
N ALA A 11 -10.93 -9.20 -22.08
CA ALA A 11 -10.86 -10.13 -23.22
C ALA A 11 -11.38 -11.53 -22.84
N ALA A 12 -10.98 -12.04 -21.67
CA ALA A 12 -11.45 -13.33 -21.16
C ALA A 12 -12.97 -13.31 -20.92
N TYR A 13 -13.49 -12.28 -20.26
CA TYR A 13 -14.92 -12.13 -20.01
C TYR A 13 -15.73 -12.05 -21.30
N TYR A 14 -15.19 -11.38 -22.33
CA TYR A 14 -15.82 -11.36 -23.65
C TYR A 14 -15.95 -12.77 -24.24
N LYS A 15 -14.87 -13.57 -24.20
CA LYS A 15 -14.86 -14.96 -24.68
C LYS A 15 -15.80 -15.86 -23.88
N ILE A 16 -15.82 -15.74 -22.55
CA ILE A 16 -16.75 -16.46 -21.66
C ILE A 16 -18.19 -16.18 -22.08
N ARG A 17 -18.56 -14.90 -22.28
CA ARG A 17 -19.90 -14.51 -22.73
C ARG A 17 -20.26 -15.07 -24.11
N LYS A 18 -19.26 -15.34 -24.96
CA LYS A 18 -19.44 -15.97 -26.27
C LYS A 18 -19.41 -17.50 -26.23
N GLY A 19 -19.24 -18.12 -25.06
CA GLY A 19 -19.08 -19.57 -24.92
C GLY A 19 -17.83 -20.09 -25.63
N GLN A 20 -16.78 -19.26 -25.70
CA GLN A 20 -15.51 -19.61 -26.33
C GLN A 20 -14.47 -19.96 -25.27
N ALA A 21 -13.63 -20.95 -25.55
CA ALA A 21 -12.53 -21.32 -24.68
C ALA A 21 -11.62 -20.11 -24.35
N VAL A 22 -11.14 -20.07 -23.12
CA VAL A 22 -10.31 -18.98 -22.60
C VAL A 22 -8.92 -19.49 -22.31
N GLU A 23 -7.93 -18.72 -22.75
CA GLU A 23 -6.54 -18.86 -22.33
C GLU A 23 -6.06 -17.50 -21.83
N VAL A 24 -5.59 -17.44 -20.59
CA VAL A 24 -5.08 -16.23 -19.92
C VAL A 24 -3.88 -16.63 -19.09
N LEU A 25 -2.71 -16.08 -19.42
CA LEU A 25 -1.44 -16.50 -18.81
C LEU A 25 -1.25 -18.02 -19.01
N ASN A 26 -1.21 -18.80 -17.93
CA ASN A 26 -1.16 -20.26 -17.91
C ASN A 26 -2.49 -20.93 -17.53
N LEU A 27 -3.58 -20.16 -17.38
CA LEU A 27 -4.92 -20.69 -17.15
C LEU A 27 -5.59 -21.00 -18.49
N ARG A 28 -6.19 -22.19 -18.58
CA ARG A 28 -7.01 -22.63 -19.71
C ARG A 28 -8.36 -23.06 -19.18
N ILE A 29 -9.44 -22.56 -19.77
CA ILE A 29 -10.82 -22.92 -19.45
C ILE A 29 -11.48 -23.37 -20.75
N SER A 30 -11.96 -24.61 -20.78
CA SER A 30 -12.63 -25.19 -21.94
C SER A 30 -14.00 -24.56 -22.18
N ARG A 31 -14.55 -24.80 -23.38
CA ARG A 31 -15.91 -24.37 -23.72
C ARG A 31 -16.93 -25.08 -22.83
N GLU A 32 -16.72 -26.35 -22.56
CA GLU A 32 -17.60 -27.22 -21.77
C GLU A 32 -17.70 -26.70 -20.33
N GLU A 33 -16.57 -26.33 -19.71
CA GLU A 33 -16.53 -25.70 -18.38
C GLU A 33 -17.27 -24.36 -18.34
N ILE A 34 -17.09 -23.52 -19.37
CA ILE A 34 -17.77 -22.21 -19.46
C ILE A 34 -19.28 -22.38 -19.59
N LEU A 35 -19.72 -23.32 -20.43
CA LEU A 35 -21.15 -23.61 -20.61
C LEU A 35 -21.76 -24.23 -19.35
N ALA A 36 -20.99 -24.99 -18.57
CA ALA A 36 -21.44 -25.54 -17.29
C ALA A 36 -21.59 -24.46 -16.22
N ASN A 37 -20.63 -23.53 -16.10
CA ASN A 37 -20.70 -22.44 -15.11
C ASN A 37 -19.83 -21.23 -15.50
N ASP A 38 -20.44 -20.25 -16.15
CA ASP A 38 -19.75 -19.03 -16.60
C ASP A 38 -19.21 -18.17 -15.44
N THR A 39 -19.86 -18.24 -14.27
CA THR A 39 -19.52 -17.47 -13.08
C THR A 39 -18.29 -18.07 -12.42
N ALA A 40 -18.23 -19.40 -12.31
CA ALA A 40 -17.02 -20.10 -11.87
C ALA A 40 -15.85 -19.82 -12.81
N ALA A 41 -16.07 -19.80 -14.13
CA ALA A 41 -15.04 -19.46 -15.10
C ALA A 41 -14.51 -18.03 -14.90
N LYS A 42 -15.39 -17.04 -14.66
CA LYS A 42 -14.98 -15.66 -14.34
C LYS A 42 -14.15 -15.58 -13.06
N ASN A 43 -14.56 -16.29 -12.00
CA ASN A 43 -13.84 -16.34 -10.73
C ASN A 43 -12.44 -16.97 -10.87
N GLN A 44 -12.28 -17.99 -11.71
CA GLN A 44 -10.98 -18.58 -12.03
C GLN A 44 -10.07 -17.56 -12.74
N VAL A 45 -10.59 -16.82 -13.72
CA VAL A 45 -9.87 -15.74 -14.38
C VAL A 45 -9.41 -14.68 -13.38
N ASP A 46 -10.31 -14.22 -12.51
CA ASP A 46 -9.99 -13.18 -11.54
C ASP A 46 -8.92 -13.63 -10.53
N THR A 47 -9.08 -14.84 -10.00
CA THR A 47 -8.09 -15.45 -9.09
C THR A 47 -6.71 -15.49 -9.74
N ARG A 48 -6.64 -15.99 -10.99
CA ARG A 48 -5.37 -16.09 -11.70
C ARG A 48 -4.72 -14.73 -11.97
N LEU A 49 -5.52 -13.73 -12.32
CA LEU A 49 -5.01 -12.38 -12.56
C LEU A 49 -4.55 -11.69 -11.27
N ILE A 50 -5.22 -11.95 -10.14
CA ILE A 50 -4.78 -11.45 -8.82
C ILE A 50 -3.47 -12.11 -8.39
N GLU A 51 -3.31 -13.42 -8.59
CA GLU A 51 -2.05 -14.13 -8.30
C GLU A 51 -0.88 -13.62 -9.14
N GLU A 52 -1.12 -13.35 -10.42
CA GLU A 52 -0.13 -12.73 -11.30
C GLU A 52 0.24 -11.32 -10.81
N TRP A 53 -0.76 -10.52 -10.43
CA TRP A 53 -0.50 -9.20 -9.86
C TRP A 53 0.30 -9.30 -8.56
N GLN A 54 -0.04 -10.23 -7.66
CA GLN A 54 0.70 -10.48 -6.43
C GLN A 54 2.16 -10.87 -6.72
N THR A 55 2.38 -11.79 -7.66
CA THR A 55 3.73 -12.22 -8.05
C THR A 55 4.59 -11.04 -8.54
N ARG A 56 4.00 -10.17 -9.38
CA ARG A 56 4.68 -8.95 -9.84
C ARG A 56 4.92 -7.96 -8.70
N TRP A 57 3.97 -7.86 -7.78
CA TRP A 57 4.05 -6.97 -6.64
C TRP A 57 5.17 -7.37 -5.66
N ASP A 58 5.36 -8.66 -5.45
CA ASP A 58 6.43 -9.19 -4.58
C ASP A 58 7.81 -9.06 -5.22
N ARG A 59 7.92 -9.21 -6.55
CA ARG A 59 9.19 -9.14 -7.29
C ARG A 59 9.62 -7.73 -7.69
N SER A 60 8.72 -6.74 -7.60
CA SER A 60 9.03 -5.36 -7.98
C SER A 60 10.10 -4.76 -7.07
N SER A 61 11.10 -4.09 -7.65
CA SER A 61 12.06 -3.27 -6.90
C SER A 61 11.52 -1.88 -6.55
N THR A 62 10.42 -1.46 -7.19
CA THR A 62 9.79 -0.15 -6.97
C THR A 62 8.63 -0.27 -5.98
N GLY A 63 8.34 0.82 -5.25
CA GLY A 63 7.22 0.89 -4.31
C GLY A 63 7.39 0.00 -3.07
N ARG A 64 8.63 -0.32 -2.66
CA ARG A 64 8.90 -1.20 -1.51
C ARG A 64 8.38 -0.68 -0.19
N THR A 65 8.50 0.62 0.06
CA THR A 65 7.86 1.25 1.22
C THR A 65 6.37 0.94 1.27
N THR A 66 5.66 1.10 0.15
CA THR A 66 4.21 0.84 0.05
C THR A 66 3.86 -0.64 0.18
N HIS A 67 4.73 -1.54 -0.28
CA HIS A 67 4.55 -2.99 -0.13
C HIS A 67 4.56 -3.44 1.32
N GLU A 68 5.39 -2.83 2.16
CA GLU A 68 5.41 -3.15 3.59
C GLU A 68 4.08 -2.81 4.29
N PHE A 69 3.34 -1.83 3.78
CA PHE A 69 1.97 -1.53 4.24
C PHE A 69 0.91 -2.41 3.57
N PHE A 70 1.10 -2.76 2.28
CA PHE A 70 0.14 -3.55 1.51
C PHE A 70 0.80 -4.76 0.86
N PRO A 71 1.25 -5.76 1.65
CA PRO A 71 1.96 -6.90 1.08
C PRO A 71 1.03 -7.79 0.26
N SER A 72 -0.26 -7.87 0.63
CA SER A 72 -1.27 -8.66 -0.07
C SER A 72 -2.19 -7.79 -0.93
N ILE A 73 -2.18 -8.04 -2.24
CA ILE A 73 -3.10 -7.46 -3.22
C ILE A 73 -4.55 -7.85 -2.91
N ALA A 74 -4.79 -9.14 -2.62
CA ALA A 74 -6.12 -9.62 -2.30
C ALA A 74 -6.72 -8.88 -1.09
N ARG A 75 -5.94 -8.73 0.00
CA ARG A 75 -6.37 -7.95 1.17
C ARG A 75 -6.60 -6.49 0.82
N ARG A 76 -5.70 -5.86 0.05
CA ARG A 76 -5.85 -4.46 -0.37
C ARG A 76 -7.14 -4.21 -1.15
N LEU A 77 -7.56 -5.16 -1.99
CA LEU A 77 -8.80 -5.05 -2.76
C LEU A 77 -10.06 -5.14 -1.89
N VAL A 78 -9.98 -5.82 -0.74
CA VAL A 78 -11.08 -5.94 0.22
C VAL A 78 -11.13 -4.73 1.17
N TYR A 79 -9.97 -4.17 1.54
CA TYR A 79 -9.92 -3.04 2.47
C TYR A 79 -10.37 -1.73 1.83
N ASN A 80 -11.49 -1.21 2.31
CA ASN A 80 -11.97 0.12 1.98
C ASN A 80 -11.41 1.18 2.95
N ILE A 81 -10.10 1.43 2.84
CA ILE A 81 -9.47 2.56 3.51
C ILE A 81 -9.34 3.74 2.54
N GLU A 82 -9.80 4.90 2.98
CA GLU A 82 -9.62 6.14 2.25
C GLU A 82 -8.24 6.71 2.57
N LEU A 83 -7.36 6.74 1.57
CA LEU A 83 -6.03 7.31 1.69
C LEU A 83 -6.11 8.80 1.37
N ASP A 84 -5.74 9.65 2.32
CA ASP A 84 -5.61 11.08 2.10
C ASP A 84 -4.15 11.48 1.82
N TYR A 85 -3.95 12.76 1.48
CA TYR A 85 -2.63 13.32 1.18
C TYR A 85 -1.61 13.09 2.30
N TYR A 86 -2.04 13.12 3.56
CA TYR A 86 -1.14 13.00 4.71
C TYR A 86 -0.64 11.57 4.88
N VAL A 87 -1.55 10.61 4.85
CA VAL A 87 -1.19 9.19 4.99
C VAL A 87 -0.41 8.71 3.77
N THR A 88 -0.79 9.13 2.57
CA THR A 88 -0.12 8.74 1.32
C THR A 88 1.38 9.07 1.33
N GLN A 89 1.76 10.19 1.93
CA GLN A 89 3.18 10.55 2.04
C GLN A 89 3.97 9.52 2.87
N PHE A 90 3.44 9.11 4.02
CA PHE A 90 4.06 8.05 4.84
C PHE A 90 4.10 6.71 4.11
N LEU A 91 3.00 6.34 3.43
CA LEU A 91 2.90 5.05 2.74
C LEU A 91 3.88 4.91 1.56
N THR A 92 4.24 6.02 0.94
CA THR A 92 5.18 6.06 -0.18
C THR A 92 6.60 6.41 0.26
N GLY A 93 6.76 6.98 1.45
CA GLY A 93 8.00 7.64 1.87
C GLY A 93 8.31 8.89 1.04
N HIS A 94 7.35 9.37 0.26
CA HIS A 94 7.49 10.54 -0.59
C HIS A 94 6.81 11.73 0.06
N GLY A 95 7.40 12.91 -0.02
CA GLY A 95 6.77 14.15 0.43
C GLY A 95 7.65 14.97 1.37
N GLY A 96 7.01 15.60 2.37
CA GLY A 96 7.62 16.48 3.36
C GLY A 96 8.50 15.74 4.38
N PHE A 97 9.47 14.98 3.91
CA PHE A 97 10.51 14.40 4.75
C PHE A 97 11.85 14.91 4.24
N ALA A 98 12.71 15.42 5.12
CA ALA A 98 13.97 16.04 4.71
C ALA A 98 14.82 15.10 3.82
N TYR A 99 14.85 13.80 4.13
CA TYR A 99 15.52 12.80 3.29
C TYR A 99 14.99 12.76 1.84
N TYR A 100 13.67 12.77 1.68
CA TYR A 100 13.07 12.72 0.35
C TYR A 100 13.29 14.03 -0.41
N LEU A 101 13.09 15.17 0.25
CA LEU A 101 13.28 16.50 -0.36
C LEU A 101 14.72 16.73 -0.80
N HIS A 102 15.69 16.36 0.04
CA HIS A 102 17.11 16.43 -0.25
C HIS A 102 17.50 15.51 -1.41
N LYS A 103 17.08 14.23 -1.38
CA LYS A 103 17.40 13.25 -2.43
C LYS A 103 16.97 13.67 -3.83
N PHE A 104 15.83 14.34 -3.96
CA PHE A 104 15.26 14.73 -5.24
C PHE A 104 15.51 16.21 -5.61
N ASN A 105 16.37 16.92 -4.88
CA ASN A 105 16.70 18.34 -5.11
C ASN A 105 15.44 19.18 -5.37
N ALA A 106 14.44 19.02 -4.50
CA ALA A 106 13.16 19.70 -4.65
C ALA A 106 13.36 21.22 -4.48
N ARG A 107 13.56 21.93 -5.60
CA ARG A 107 14.02 23.33 -5.73
C ARG A 107 13.27 24.39 -4.91
N ASN A 108 12.08 24.07 -4.38
CA ASN A 108 11.26 24.98 -3.59
C ASN A 108 11.40 24.77 -2.08
N PHE A 109 12.13 23.75 -1.64
CA PHE A 109 12.45 23.50 -0.25
C PHE A 109 13.96 23.67 -0.08
N THR A 110 14.36 24.74 0.61
CA THR A 110 15.73 25.03 1.03
C THR A 110 16.17 24.05 2.13
N GLN A 111 16.10 22.76 1.84
CA GLN A 111 16.48 21.70 2.77
C GLN A 111 17.91 21.27 2.41
N ASP A 112 18.89 22.01 2.94
CA ASP A 112 20.33 21.73 2.76
C ASP A 112 20.80 20.47 3.52
N SER A 113 19.88 19.77 4.20
CA SER A 113 20.18 18.63 5.06
C SER A 113 19.06 17.59 5.00
N ASP A 114 19.41 16.31 4.99
CA ASP A 114 18.47 15.19 5.08
C ASP A 114 18.09 14.84 6.53
N LEU A 115 18.57 15.61 7.51
CA LEU A 115 18.45 15.32 8.93
C LEU A 115 17.17 15.90 9.55
N CYS A 116 16.64 15.15 10.50
CA CYS A 116 15.67 15.57 11.49
C CYS A 116 16.38 16.35 12.61
N ASP A 117 15.67 17.21 13.35
CA ASP A 117 16.19 17.96 14.50
C ASP A 117 16.84 17.09 15.59
N CYS A 118 16.52 15.79 15.62
CA CYS A 118 17.18 14.85 16.53
C CYS A 118 18.55 14.35 16.04
N GLY A 119 19.02 14.82 14.88
CA GLY A 119 20.31 14.49 14.28
C GLY A 119 20.33 13.18 13.46
N GLN A 120 19.19 12.53 13.27
CA GLN A 120 19.06 11.32 12.42
C GLN A 120 18.43 11.66 11.08
N THR A 121 18.70 10.87 10.04
CA THR A 121 18.07 11.06 8.72
C THR A 121 16.54 11.02 8.83
N GLU A 122 15.88 12.05 8.33
CA GLU A 122 14.44 12.23 8.41
C GLU A 122 13.72 11.41 7.35
N THR A 123 13.54 10.11 7.61
CA THR A 123 12.69 9.23 6.80
C THR A 123 11.28 9.13 7.40
N ALA A 124 10.30 8.72 6.58
CA ALA A 124 8.96 8.42 7.07
C ALA A 124 8.97 7.42 8.24
N ASP A 125 9.83 6.41 8.18
CA ASP A 125 9.99 5.40 9.24
C ASP A 125 10.60 5.98 10.51
N HIS A 126 11.61 6.83 10.36
CA HIS A 126 12.18 7.53 11.51
C HIS A 126 11.10 8.36 12.20
N ILE A 127 10.32 9.13 11.46
CA ILE A 127 9.22 9.94 12.01
C ILE A 127 8.14 9.07 12.66
N LEU A 128 7.77 7.98 12.01
CA LEU A 128 6.67 7.11 12.42
C LEU A 128 7.03 6.19 13.60
N PHE A 129 8.30 5.80 13.76
CA PHE A 129 8.69 4.82 14.76
C PHE A 129 9.82 5.29 15.67
N GLY A 130 10.86 5.91 15.12
CA GLY A 130 12.16 6.08 15.78
C GLY A 130 12.39 7.44 16.47
N CYS A 131 11.80 8.53 15.99
CA CYS A 131 12.20 9.88 16.41
C CYS A 131 11.91 10.12 17.90
N PRO A 132 12.92 10.36 18.76
CA PRO A 132 12.71 10.53 20.20
C PRO A 132 11.90 11.78 20.52
N LEU A 133 12.07 12.86 19.74
CA LEU A 133 11.35 14.13 19.90
C LEU A 133 9.83 13.97 19.68
N LEU A 134 9.44 12.99 18.87
CA LEU A 134 8.03 12.73 18.52
C LEU A 134 7.37 11.67 19.40
N ARG A 135 8.07 11.13 20.42
CA ARG A 135 7.53 10.07 21.32
C ARG A 135 6.18 10.46 21.93
N ARG A 136 6.04 11.70 22.40
CA ARG A 136 4.79 12.19 23.00
C ARG A 136 3.65 12.28 21.99
N LYS A 137 3.95 12.66 20.75
CA LYS A 137 2.97 12.82 19.67
C LYS A 137 2.49 11.48 19.13
N ARG A 138 3.38 10.47 19.09
CA ARG A 138 3.04 9.09 18.71
C ARG A 138 2.27 8.31 19.77
N ARG A 139 2.20 8.77 21.03
CA ARG A 139 1.64 8.01 22.16
C ARG A 139 0.30 7.33 21.87
N ARG A 140 -0.63 8.03 21.21
CA ARG A 140 -1.96 7.45 20.91
C ARG A 140 -1.88 6.34 19.87
N LEU A 141 -1.07 6.53 18.82
CA LEU A 141 -0.81 5.51 17.82
C LEU A 141 -0.13 4.29 18.44
N VAL A 142 0.93 4.50 19.24
CA VAL A 142 1.65 3.44 19.95
C VAL A 142 0.68 2.63 20.84
N LYS A 143 -0.15 3.32 21.63
CA LYS A 143 -1.13 2.67 22.50
C LYS A 143 -2.11 1.81 21.70
N ALA A 144 -2.70 2.35 20.64
CA ALA A 144 -3.65 1.61 19.80
C ALA A 144 -2.98 0.38 19.15
N ALA A 145 -1.75 0.52 18.67
CA ALA A 145 -1.00 -0.58 18.08
C ALA A 145 -0.69 -1.68 19.10
N VAL A 146 -0.17 -1.34 20.29
CA VAL A 146 0.15 -2.32 21.34
C VAL A 146 -1.10 -3.04 21.83
N GLU A 147 -2.23 -2.33 22.01
CA GLU A 147 -3.49 -2.94 22.46
C GLU A 147 -4.05 -3.98 21.47
N ILE A 148 -3.70 -3.86 20.19
CA ILE A 148 -4.28 -4.68 19.11
C ILE A 148 -3.32 -5.76 18.62
N THR A 149 -2.03 -5.42 18.52
CA THR A 149 -0.98 -6.28 17.97
C THR A 149 -0.08 -6.88 19.04
N GLY A 150 -0.09 -6.33 20.26
CA GLY A 150 0.76 -6.76 21.37
C GLY A 150 2.15 -6.13 21.39
N GLU A 151 2.54 -5.36 20.37
CA GLU A 151 3.90 -4.85 20.24
C GLU A 151 3.99 -3.44 19.63
N TRP A 152 5.15 -2.81 19.81
CA TRP A 152 5.55 -1.61 19.09
C TRP A 152 7.07 -1.60 18.85
N PRO A 153 7.55 -1.30 17.63
CA PRO A 153 6.78 -1.07 16.41
C PRO A 153 5.97 -2.31 15.98
N CYS A 154 4.72 -2.12 15.60
CA CYS A 154 3.94 -3.19 14.95
C CYS A 154 4.33 -3.31 13.47
N ALA A 155 3.97 -4.41 12.82
CA ALA A 155 4.13 -4.51 11.38
C ALA A 155 3.39 -3.37 10.65
N LYS A 156 3.98 -2.83 9.58
CA LYS A 156 3.41 -1.70 8.83
C LYS A 156 2.05 -2.03 8.23
N GLU A 157 1.79 -3.28 7.86
CA GLU A 157 0.48 -3.74 7.42
C GLU A 157 -0.61 -3.49 8.48
N ASN A 158 -0.30 -3.63 9.78
CA ASN A 158 -1.29 -3.39 10.83
C ASN A 158 -1.76 -1.94 10.89
N LEU A 159 -0.91 -0.98 10.48
CA LEU A 159 -1.26 0.43 10.43
C LEU A 159 -2.39 0.74 9.45
N VAL A 160 -2.60 -0.11 8.45
CA VAL A 160 -3.59 0.07 7.39
C VAL A 160 -4.68 -1.00 7.37
N SER A 161 -4.49 -2.13 8.08
CA SER A 161 -5.47 -3.22 8.14
C SER A 161 -6.45 -3.13 9.32
N ASP A 162 -6.09 -2.42 10.41
CA ASP A 162 -7.00 -2.21 11.55
C ASP A 162 -7.45 -0.73 11.62
N MET A 163 -8.76 -0.52 11.66
CA MET A 163 -9.35 0.83 11.61
C MET A 163 -9.04 1.69 12.84
N ARG A 164 -8.85 1.09 14.02
CA ARG A 164 -8.48 1.81 15.24
C ARG A 164 -7.05 2.31 15.16
N ILE A 165 -6.13 1.46 14.68
CA ILE A 165 -4.74 1.85 14.42
C ILE A 165 -4.69 2.91 13.32
N PHE A 166 -5.35 2.66 12.19
CA PHE A 166 -5.38 3.56 11.03
C PHE A 166 -5.91 4.96 11.39
N LYS A 167 -6.93 5.05 12.25
CA LYS A 167 -7.47 6.34 12.72
C LYS A 167 -6.43 7.16 13.49
N GLU A 168 -5.66 6.54 14.36
CA GLU A 168 -4.60 7.25 15.11
C GLU A 168 -3.38 7.52 14.23
N PHE A 169 -3.05 6.61 13.30
CA PHE A 169 -2.01 6.84 12.30
C PHE A 169 -2.32 8.05 11.42
N ARG A 170 -3.55 8.14 10.89
CA ARG A 170 -4.01 9.28 10.09
C ARG A 170 -3.93 10.60 10.86
N LYS A 171 -4.33 10.62 12.14
CA LYS A 171 -4.20 11.82 12.99
C LYS A 171 -2.74 12.23 13.18
N PHE A 172 -1.86 11.27 13.45
CA PHE A 172 -0.43 11.52 13.59
C PHE A 172 0.18 12.04 12.29
N ALA A 173 -0.08 11.39 11.16
CA ALA A 173 0.40 11.78 9.84
C ALA A 173 -0.04 13.21 9.48
N LYS A 174 -1.32 13.52 9.66
CA LYS A 174 -1.86 14.87 9.44
C LYS A 174 -1.21 15.91 10.34
N TRP A 175 -1.01 15.60 11.61
CA TRP A 175 -0.34 16.51 12.53
C TRP A 175 1.11 16.77 12.11
N TYR A 176 1.86 15.72 11.73
CA TYR A 176 3.25 15.88 11.33
C TYR A 176 3.35 16.77 10.09
N ILE A 177 2.71 16.39 8.99
CA ILE A 177 2.81 17.11 7.70
C ILE A 177 2.36 18.58 7.78
N LEU A 178 1.37 18.91 8.62
CA LEU A 178 0.89 20.29 8.74
C LEU A 178 1.76 21.18 9.63
N TRP A 179 2.54 20.60 10.55
CA TRP A 179 3.16 21.35 11.64
C TRP A 179 4.67 21.08 11.82
N SER A 180 5.28 20.15 11.08
CA SER A 180 6.73 19.86 11.16
C SER A 180 7.59 20.78 10.28
N HIS A 181 7.00 21.49 9.32
CA HIS A 181 7.70 22.39 8.40
C HIS A 181 7.49 23.89 8.71
N ARG A 182 7.15 24.24 9.96
CA ARG A 182 7.07 25.63 10.43
C ARG A 182 7.91 25.82 11.68
#